data_AF-A0A6L6B8U9-F1
#
_entry.id   AF-A0A6L6B8U9-F1
#
_cell.length_a   1.000
_cell.length_b   1.000
_cell.length_c   1.000
_cell.angle_alpha   90.00
_cell.angle_beta   90.00
_cell.angle_gamma   90.00
#
_symmetry.space_group_name_H-M   'P 1'
#
loop_
_entity.id
_entity.type
_entity.pdbx_description
1 polymer ?
#
loop_
_entity_poly.entity_id
_entity_poly.type
_entity_poly.pdbx_seq_one_letter_code
_entity_poly.pdbx_strand_id
1 'polypeptide(L)'
;MKKFLAISAIAAALLLTGCSQVGAAATIGDTKITQAVVQGSIDSILAERGKIDISQMELQTGADLNLSQLRFQVLTVLIREVGKDFKIEASKAEIDTRRAAIVEQVGGEAELPKALVGAGIAPQNFDLYLEAVIVSGKISDAIV
;
A
#
# COMPACT_ATOMS: atom_id res chain seq x y z
N MET A 1 18.12 -8.67 -45.94
CA MET A 1 18.99 -8.86 -44.75
C MET A 1 19.14 -7.60 -43.89
N LYS A 2 19.36 -6.39 -44.43
CA LYS A 2 19.48 -5.15 -43.62
C LYS A 2 18.22 -4.74 -42.82
N LYS A 3 17.01 -5.06 -43.29
CA LYS A 3 15.74 -4.71 -42.61
C LYS A 3 15.41 -5.58 -41.38
N PHE A 4 15.97 -6.79 -41.30
CA PHE A 4 15.73 -7.72 -40.18
C PHE A 4 16.63 -7.43 -38.97
N LEU A 5 17.81 -6.85 -39.19
CA LEU A 5 18.73 -6.45 -38.12
C LEU A 5 18.21 -5.24 -37.31
N ALA A 6 17.52 -4.31 -37.97
CA ALA A 6 16.96 -3.13 -37.30
C ALA A 6 15.82 -3.49 -36.32
N ILE A 7 15.00 -4.49 -36.65
CA ILE A 7 13.86 -4.90 -35.81
C ILE A 7 14.34 -5.65 -34.55
N SER A 8 15.42 -6.44 -34.66
CA SER A 8 16.04 -7.13 -33.54
C SER A 8 16.67 -6.17 -32.51
N ALA A 9 17.30 -5.09 -32.98
CA ALA A 9 17.92 -4.10 -32.09
C ALA A 9 16.88 -3.29 -31.29
N ILE A 10 15.72 -2.99 -31.89
CA ILE A 10 14.63 -2.28 -31.22
C ILE A 10 13.98 -3.19 -30.16
N ALA A 11 13.75 -4.47 -30.46
CA ALA A 11 13.21 -5.43 -29.49
C ALA A 11 14.14 -5.63 -28.27
N ALA A 12 15.46 -5.69 -28.49
CA ALA A 12 16.44 -5.77 -27.41
C ALA A 12 16.46 -4.50 -26.54
N ALA A 13 16.35 -3.31 -27.15
CA ALA A 13 16.29 -2.04 -26.44
C ALA A 13 15.02 -1.90 -25.58
N LEU A 14 13.86 -2.36 -26.06
CA LEU A 14 12.62 -2.39 -25.28
C LEU A 14 12.68 -3.38 -24.10
N LEU A 15 13.31 -4.55 -24.29
CA LEU A 15 13.53 -5.52 -23.20
C LEU A 15 14.49 -4.97 -22.14
N LEU A 16 15.50 -4.17 -22.52
CA LEU A 16 16.43 -3.51 -21.59
C LEU A 16 15.77 -2.40 -20.75
N THR A 17 14.76 -1.69 -21.29
CA THR A 17 13.96 -0.75 -20.50
C THR A 17 13.01 -1.43 -19.49
N GLY A 18 12.70 -2.72 -19.69
CA GLY A 18 11.98 -3.52 -18.69
C GLY A 18 12.87 -3.96 -17.53
N CYS A 19 14.17 -4.18 -17.78
CA CYS A 19 15.15 -4.55 -16.75
C CYS A 19 15.69 -3.35 -15.96
N SER A 20 15.46 -2.09 -16.37
CA SER A 20 15.92 -0.91 -15.60
C SER A 20 15.11 -0.66 -14.32
N GLN A 21 13.97 -1.35 -14.18
CA GLN A 21 13.12 -1.32 -12.98
C GLN A 21 13.48 -2.42 -11.96
N VAL A 22 14.76 -2.83 -11.88
CA VAL A 22 15.21 -3.77 -10.83
C VAL A 22 14.72 -3.24 -9.47
N GLY A 23 13.94 -4.08 -8.78
CA GLY A 23 13.38 -3.77 -7.45
C GLY A 23 12.15 -2.85 -7.43
N ALA A 24 11.54 -2.50 -8.56
CA ALA A 24 10.21 -1.89 -8.57
C ALA A 24 9.13 -2.97 -8.41
N ALA A 25 8.10 -2.69 -7.61
CA ALA A 25 6.87 -3.46 -7.56
C ALA A 25 5.75 -2.79 -8.37
N ALA A 26 5.71 -1.46 -8.39
CA ALA A 26 4.84 -0.66 -9.26
C ALA A 26 5.43 0.76 -9.45
N THR A 27 4.99 1.46 -10.50
CA THR A 27 5.29 2.88 -10.73
C THR A 27 3.99 3.60 -11.07
N ILE A 28 3.70 4.72 -10.40
CA ILE A 28 2.49 5.53 -10.54
C ILE A 28 2.93 6.99 -10.73
N GLY A 29 2.81 7.51 -11.95
CA GLY A 29 3.45 8.79 -12.29
C GLY A 29 4.96 8.73 -11.98
N ASP A 30 5.43 9.69 -11.18
CA ASP A 30 6.82 9.74 -10.71
C ASP A 30 7.08 8.92 -9.44
N THR A 31 6.03 8.34 -8.83
CA THR A 31 6.16 7.57 -7.59
C THR A 31 6.50 6.11 -7.87
N LYS A 32 7.68 5.67 -7.41
CA LYS A 32 8.11 4.27 -7.48
C LYS A 32 7.80 3.55 -6.17
N ILE A 33 6.97 2.51 -6.24
CA ILE A 33 6.77 1.55 -5.14
C ILE A 33 7.80 0.44 -5.32
N THR A 34 8.69 0.24 -4.35
CA THR A 34 9.72 -0.79 -4.44
C THR A 34 9.23 -2.14 -3.93
N GLN A 35 9.84 -3.23 -4.41
CA GLN A 35 9.59 -4.57 -3.87
C GLN A 35 9.93 -4.65 -2.38
N ALA A 36 10.95 -3.93 -1.92
CA ALA A 36 11.33 -3.88 -0.51
C ALA A 36 10.22 -3.27 0.37
N VAL A 37 9.51 -2.25 -0.09
CA VAL A 37 8.38 -1.65 0.65
C VAL A 37 7.23 -2.65 0.79
N VAL A 38 6.89 -3.34 -0.30
CA VAL A 38 5.82 -4.36 -0.29
C VAL A 38 6.23 -5.54 0.60
N GLN A 39 7.46 -6.03 0.45
CA GLN A 39 7.98 -7.16 1.24
C GLN A 39 8.07 -6.83 2.73
N GLY A 40 8.53 -5.63 3.11
CA GLY A 40 8.55 -5.21 4.51
C GLY A 40 7.16 -5.13 5.14
N SER A 41 6.12 -4.81 4.35
CA SER A 41 4.72 -4.84 4.80
C SER A 41 4.27 -6.28 5.08
N ILE A 42 4.59 -7.21 4.16
CA ILE A 42 4.29 -8.64 4.29
C ILE A 42 5.01 -9.22 5.51
N ASP A 43 6.31 -8.98 5.65
CA ASP A 43 7.13 -9.51 6.73
C ASP A 43 6.61 -9.04 8.10
N SER A 44 6.23 -7.76 8.21
CA SER A 44 5.67 -7.24 9.44
C SER A 44 4.31 -7.86 9.77
N ILE A 45 3.42 -8.06 8.79
CA ILE A 45 2.14 -8.74 9.01
C ILE A 45 2.36 -10.19 9.48
N LEU A 46 3.27 -10.93 8.84
CA LEU A 46 3.59 -12.30 9.23
C LEU A 46 4.21 -12.35 10.63
N ALA A 47 5.05 -11.37 10.98
CA ALA A 47 5.61 -11.25 12.33
C ALA A 47 4.53 -10.98 13.39
N GLU A 48 3.56 -10.09 13.14
CA GLU A 48 2.46 -9.84 14.07
C GLU A 48 1.53 -11.05 14.22
N ARG A 49 1.24 -11.76 13.12
CA ARG A 49 0.49 -13.02 13.15
C ARG A 49 1.14 -14.09 14.02
N GLY A 50 2.46 -14.09 14.14
CA GLY A 50 3.20 -15.00 15.02
C GLY A 50 3.05 -14.71 16.52
N LYS A 51 2.47 -13.57 16.90
CA LYS A 51 2.36 -13.13 18.32
C LYS A 51 0.97 -13.37 18.91
N ILE A 52 -0.03 -13.70 18.10
CA ILE A 52 -1.42 -13.82 18.52
C ILE A 52 -2.04 -15.12 17.98
N ASP A 53 -3.11 -15.59 18.61
CA ASP A 53 -3.90 -16.70 18.07
C ASP A 53 -4.71 -16.21 16.85
N ILE A 54 -4.36 -16.71 15.68
CA ILE A 54 -5.03 -16.42 14.40
C ILE A 54 -5.90 -17.58 13.91
N SER A 55 -6.09 -18.64 14.70
CA SER A 55 -6.81 -19.86 14.28
C SER A 55 -8.26 -19.61 13.88
N GLN A 56 -8.87 -18.55 14.42
CA GLN A 56 -10.24 -18.14 14.14
C GLN A 56 -10.35 -17.00 13.10
N MET A 57 -9.24 -16.62 12.45
CA MET A 57 -9.20 -15.51 11.50
C MET A 57 -9.12 -16.01 10.05
N GLU A 58 -9.94 -15.42 9.18
CA GLU A 58 -9.84 -15.63 7.73
C GLU A 58 -8.83 -14.65 7.12
N LEU A 59 -7.55 -15.07 7.09
CA LEU A 59 -6.45 -14.21 6.68
C LEU A 59 -5.91 -14.59 5.30
N GLN A 60 -5.67 -13.60 4.44
CA GLN A 60 -4.96 -13.79 3.17
C GLN A 60 -3.53 -14.28 3.42
N THR A 61 -3.04 -15.19 2.57
CA THR A 61 -1.69 -15.76 2.64
C THR A 61 -1.07 -15.90 1.25
N GLY A 62 0.22 -16.21 1.17
CA GLY A 62 0.92 -16.48 -0.09
C GLY A 62 0.75 -15.38 -1.13
N ALA A 63 0.39 -15.77 -2.36
CA ALA A 63 0.20 -14.85 -3.47
C ALA A 63 -0.90 -13.80 -3.22
N ASP A 64 -1.97 -14.16 -2.50
CA ASP A 64 -3.06 -13.24 -2.21
C ASP A 64 -2.64 -12.15 -1.22
N LEU A 65 -1.85 -12.51 -0.20
CA LEU A 65 -1.25 -11.52 0.70
C LEU A 65 -0.29 -10.59 -0.05
N ASN A 66 0.55 -11.14 -0.92
CA ASN A 66 1.48 -10.34 -1.71
C ASN A 66 0.74 -9.30 -2.58
N LEU A 67 -0.32 -9.76 -3.25
CA LEU A 67 -1.13 -8.92 -4.11
C LEU A 67 -1.92 -7.88 -3.30
N SER A 68 -2.43 -8.23 -2.12
CA SER A 68 -3.15 -7.27 -1.28
C SER A 68 -2.24 -6.17 -0.72
N GLN A 69 -1.02 -6.51 -0.32
CA GLN A 69 -0.04 -5.51 0.13
C GLN A 69 0.41 -4.60 -1.01
N LEU A 70 0.61 -5.13 -2.23
CA LEU A 70 0.87 -4.29 -3.40
C LEU A 70 -0.32 -3.36 -3.69
N ARG A 71 -1.56 -3.88 -3.67
CA ARG A 71 -2.78 -3.10 -3.89
C ARG A 71 -2.93 -1.98 -2.86
N PHE A 72 -2.65 -2.26 -1.60
CA PHE A 72 -2.66 -1.25 -0.53
C PHE A 72 -1.68 -0.10 -0.84
N GLN A 73 -0.44 -0.42 -1.20
CA GLN A 73 0.56 0.60 -1.55
C GLN A 73 0.15 1.41 -2.79
N VAL A 74 -0.36 0.73 -3.82
CA VAL A 74 -0.85 1.39 -5.04
C VAL A 74 -2.02 2.33 -4.74
N LEU A 75 -3.01 1.87 -3.98
CA LEU A 75 -4.21 2.64 -3.67
C LEU A 75 -3.88 3.87 -2.81
N THR A 76 -3.02 3.72 -1.81
CA THR A 76 -2.62 4.84 -0.94
C THR A 76 -1.84 5.90 -1.69
N VAL A 77 -0.98 5.52 -2.65
CA VAL A 77 -0.33 6.47 -3.56
C VAL A 77 -1.37 7.17 -4.45
N LEU A 78 -2.26 6.42 -5.09
CA LEU A 78 -3.30 7.01 -5.96
C LEU A 78 -4.19 8.00 -5.21
N ILE A 79 -4.68 7.65 -4.02
CA ILE A 79 -5.51 8.54 -3.20
C ILE A 79 -4.75 9.82 -2.85
N ARG A 80 -3.47 9.73 -2.51
CA ARG A 80 -2.65 10.90 -2.21
C ARG A 80 -2.45 11.79 -3.43
N GLU A 81 -2.13 11.20 -4.59
CA GLU A 81 -1.92 11.98 -5.82
C GLU A 81 -3.22 12.68 -6.25
N VAL A 82 -4.37 12.00 -6.19
CA VAL A 82 -5.67 12.64 -6.41
C VAL A 82 -5.93 13.74 -5.38
N GLY A 83 -5.63 13.49 -4.10
CA GLY A 83 -5.74 14.50 -3.04
C GLY A 83 -4.96 15.78 -3.37
N LYS A 84 -3.71 15.64 -3.84
CA LYS A 84 -2.88 16.79 -4.28
C LYS A 84 -3.53 17.58 -5.42
N ASP A 85 -4.10 16.91 -6.42
CA ASP A 85 -4.78 17.57 -7.54
C ASP A 85 -5.95 18.45 -7.07
N PHE A 86 -6.66 17.99 -6.03
CA PHE A 86 -7.76 18.74 -5.40
C PHE A 86 -7.34 19.64 -4.22
N LYS A 87 -6.04 19.70 -3.89
CA LYS A 87 -5.51 20.39 -2.70
C LYS A 87 -6.14 19.90 -1.39
N ILE A 88 -6.43 18.60 -1.34
CA ILE A 88 -6.98 17.89 -0.20
C ILE A 88 -5.86 17.06 0.44
N GLU A 89 -5.59 17.32 1.71
CA GLU A 89 -4.60 16.58 2.51
C GLU A 89 -5.20 16.21 3.87
N ALA A 90 -4.65 15.17 4.49
CA ALA A 90 -4.93 14.85 5.89
C ALA A 90 -3.94 15.59 6.79
N SER A 91 -4.44 16.36 7.75
CA SER A 91 -3.62 16.96 8.78
C SER A 91 -3.21 15.93 9.85
N LYS A 92 -2.11 16.21 10.55
CA LYS A 92 -1.68 15.39 11.69
C LYS A 92 -2.78 15.26 12.76
N ALA A 93 -3.53 16.33 13.02
CA ALA A 93 -4.61 16.33 14.00
C ALA A 93 -5.77 15.39 13.61
N GLU A 94 -6.10 15.32 12.33
CA GLU A 94 -7.13 14.41 11.81
C GLU A 94 -6.67 12.95 11.91
N ILE A 95 -5.40 12.68 11.58
CA ILE A 95 -4.80 11.34 11.73
C ILE A 95 -4.83 10.90 13.19
N ASP A 96 -4.42 11.77 14.13
CA ASP A 96 -4.41 11.45 15.57
C ASP A 96 -5.83 11.24 16.11
N THR A 97 -6.79 12.05 15.67
CA THR A 97 -8.20 11.91 16.04
C THR A 97 -8.76 10.59 15.53
N ARG A 98 -8.49 10.24 14.26
CA ARG A 98 -8.97 8.98 13.68
C ARG A 98 -8.29 7.77 14.32
N ARG A 99 -7.00 7.87 14.64
CA ARG A 99 -6.25 6.85 15.39
C ARG A 99 -6.89 6.60 16.75
N ALA A 100 -7.13 7.64 17.53
CA ALA A 100 -7.76 7.53 18.85
C ALA A 100 -9.14 6.86 18.75
N ALA A 101 -9.95 7.25 17.76
CA ALA A 101 -11.25 6.62 17.51
C ALA A 101 -11.15 5.13 17.15
N ILE A 102 -10.15 4.72 16.35
CA ILE A 102 -9.91 3.30 16.05
C ILE A 102 -9.45 2.55 17.30
N VAL A 103 -8.51 3.12 18.06
CA VAL A 103 -8.01 2.54 19.31
C VAL A 103 -9.15 2.31 20.30
N GLU A 104 -10.05 3.27 20.46
CA GLU A 104 -11.25 3.11 21.28
C GLU A 104 -12.16 2.00 20.73
N GLN A 105 -12.44 2.01 19.44
CA GLN A 105 -13.33 1.03 18.78
C GLN A 105 -12.83 -0.41 18.91
N VAL A 106 -11.52 -0.63 18.88
CA VAL A 106 -10.93 -1.98 18.99
C VAL A 106 -10.74 -2.44 20.43
N GLY A 107 -11.02 -1.59 21.42
CA GLY A 107 -10.92 -1.93 22.85
C GLY A 107 -9.60 -1.51 23.53
N GLY A 108 -8.84 -0.60 22.91
CA GLY A 108 -7.62 -0.01 23.45
C GLY A 108 -6.35 -0.38 22.70
N GLU A 109 -5.23 0.23 23.08
CA GLU A 109 -3.93 0.07 22.40
C GLU A 109 -3.42 -1.38 22.40
N ALA A 110 -3.77 -2.17 23.41
CA ALA A 110 -3.39 -3.57 23.50
C ALA A 110 -4.06 -4.44 22.43
N GLU A 111 -5.27 -4.07 21.98
CA GLU A 111 -6.03 -4.81 20.97
C GLU A 111 -5.75 -4.32 19.54
N LEU A 112 -5.11 -3.15 19.40
CA LEU A 112 -4.79 -2.56 18.09
C LEU A 112 -3.96 -3.51 17.19
N PRO A 113 -2.88 -4.17 17.66
CA PRO A 113 -2.13 -5.10 16.82
C PRO A 113 -2.98 -6.22 16.24
N LYS A 114 -3.90 -6.79 17.04
CA LYS A 114 -4.83 -7.84 16.61
C LYS A 114 -5.81 -7.32 15.57
N ALA A 115 -6.33 -6.11 15.76
CA ALA A 115 -7.21 -5.47 14.78
C ALA A 115 -6.50 -5.21 13.44
N LEU A 116 -5.25 -4.73 13.48
CA LEU A 116 -4.44 -4.50 12.28
C LEU A 116 -4.13 -5.79 11.54
N VAL A 117 -3.81 -6.88 12.26
CA VAL A 117 -3.64 -8.22 11.65
C VAL A 117 -4.92 -8.67 10.95
N GLY A 118 -6.08 -8.54 11.60
CA GLY A 118 -7.37 -8.88 11.02
C GLY A 118 -7.69 -8.06 9.77
N ALA A 119 -7.28 -6.80 9.73
CA ALA A 119 -7.45 -5.92 8.57
C ALA A 119 -6.37 -6.11 7.47
N GLY A 120 -5.34 -6.93 7.72
CA GLY A 120 -4.21 -7.07 6.79
C GLY A 120 -3.37 -5.79 6.65
N ILE A 121 -3.33 -4.95 7.69
CA ILE A 121 -2.57 -3.69 7.71
C ILE A 121 -1.29 -3.93 8.50
N ALA A 122 -0.13 -3.71 7.87
CA ALA A 122 1.14 -3.74 8.57
C ALA A 122 1.22 -2.56 9.57
N PRO A 123 1.68 -2.75 10.82
CA PRO A 123 1.72 -1.69 11.83
C PRO A 123 2.39 -0.39 11.37
N GLN A 124 3.49 -0.47 10.64
CA GLN A 124 4.22 0.68 10.09
C GLN A 124 3.42 1.44 9.02
N ASN A 125 2.41 0.81 8.43
CA ASN A 125 1.53 1.39 7.42
C ASN A 125 0.24 1.95 8.02
N PHE A 126 0.06 1.94 9.34
CA PHE A 126 -1.21 2.37 9.93
C PHE A 126 -1.48 3.87 9.68
N ASP A 127 -0.48 4.75 9.78
CA ASP A 127 -0.67 6.17 9.44
C ASP A 127 -0.98 6.36 7.95
N LEU A 128 -0.33 5.59 7.08
CA LEU A 128 -0.60 5.60 5.64
C LEU A 128 -2.04 5.18 5.33
N TYR A 129 -2.57 4.19 6.05
CA TYR A 129 -3.97 3.81 5.97
C TYR A 129 -4.90 4.93 6.46
N LEU A 130 -4.60 5.55 7.60
CA LEU A 130 -5.41 6.64 8.16
C LEU A 130 -5.47 7.83 7.21
N GLU A 131 -4.32 8.25 6.66
CA GLU A 131 -4.22 9.29 5.65
C GLU A 131 -5.12 8.98 4.45
N ALA A 132 -5.01 7.76 3.90
CA ALA A 132 -5.80 7.36 2.74
C ALA A 132 -7.31 7.35 3.02
N VAL A 133 -7.75 6.90 4.20
CA VAL A 133 -9.17 6.94 4.59
C VAL A 133 -9.67 8.37 4.72
N ILE A 134 -8.91 9.26 5.36
CA ILE A 134 -9.29 10.66 5.57
C ILE A 134 -9.36 11.40 4.23
N VAL A 135 -8.31 11.28 3.40
CA VAL A 135 -8.25 11.93 2.09
C VAL A 135 -9.35 11.38 1.16
N SER A 136 -9.59 10.07 1.15
CA SER A 136 -10.68 9.48 0.37
C SER A 136 -12.05 10.00 0.80
N GLY A 137 -12.30 10.17 2.11
CA GLY A 137 -13.53 10.75 2.61
C GLY A 137 -13.71 12.19 2.15
N LYS A 138 -12.68 13.04 2.31
CA LYS A 138 -12.71 14.43 1.85
C LYS A 138 -12.89 14.57 0.34
N ILE A 139 -12.26 13.70 -0.46
CA ILE A 139 -12.46 13.66 -1.91
C ILE A 139 -13.93 13.34 -2.22
N SER A 140 -14.50 12.33 -1.55
CA SER A 140 -15.90 11.97 -1.71
C SER A 140 -16.84 13.14 -1.38
N ASP A 141 -16.57 13.87 -0.30
CA ASP A 141 -17.36 15.04 0.10
C ASP A 141 -17.23 16.22 -0.88
N ALA A 142 -16.14 16.29 -1.64
CA ALA A 142 -15.89 17.36 -2.60
C ALA A 142 -16.52 17.10 -3.98
N ILE A 143 -16.86 15.85 -4.31
CA ILE A 143 -17.39 15.45 -5.63
C ILE A 143 -18.89 15.14 -5.63
N VAL A 144 -19.54 15.11 -4.46
CA VAL A 144 -20.98 14.93 -4.27
C VAL A 144 -21.64 16.29 -4.02
#